data_AF-A0A137SSA6-F1
#
_entry.id   AF-A0A137SSA6-F1
#
_cell.length_a   1.000
_cell.length_b   1.000
_cell.length_c   1.000
_cell.angle_alpha   90.00
_cell.angle_beta   90.00
_cell.angle_gamma   90.00
#
_symmetry.space_group_name_H-M   'P 1'
#
loop_
_entity.id
_entity.type
_entity.pdbx_description
1 polymer ?
#
loop_
_entity_poly.entity_id
_entity_poly.type
_entity_poly.pdbx_seq_one_letter_code
_entity_poly.pdbx_strand_id
1 'polypeptide(L)' 'MKKEVIIVRANDATAAKLYELVKHINDATSIRAYQSVDNECVVFPNDEDDKSFVESLLTERGFEFRVEEALD' A
#
# COMPACT_ATOMS: atom_id res chain seq x y z
N MET A 1 6.09 17.67 -7.16
CA MET A 1 6.33 17.01 -5.85
C MET A 1 7.19 15.78 -6.12
N LYS A 2 8.11 15.44 -5.23
CA LYS A 2 8.72 14.10 -5.29
C LYS A 2 7.60 13.08 -5.10
N LYS A 3 7.60 12.02 -5.89
CA LYS A 3 6.61 10.96 -5.73
C LYS A 3 6.94 10.19 -4.46
N GLU A 4 5.94 9.86 -3.68
CA GLU A 4 6.08 9.01 -2.50
C GLU A 4 5.39 7.67 -2.76
N VAL A 5 5.91 6.62 -2.14
CA VAL A 5 5.33 5.28 -2.14
C VAL A 5 5.11 4.81 -0.72
N ILE A 6 4.09 3.97 -0.54
CA ILE A 6 3.78 3.35 0.74
C ILE A 6 4.18 1.89 0.66
N ILE A 7 5.11 1.48 1.52
CA ILE A 7 5.55 0.09 1.64
C ILE A 7 4.86 -0.52 2.85
N VAL A 8 4.09 -1.58 2.61
CA VAL A 8 3.31 -2.30 3.62
C VAL A 8 3.94 -3.66 3.83
N ARG A 9 4.10 -4.07 5.09
CA ARG A 9 4.62 -5.39 5.43
C ARG A 9 3.59 -6.18 6.23
N ALA A 10 3.35 -7.41 5.79
CA ALA A 10 2.57 -8.39 6.52
C ALA A 10 3.46 -9.47 7.13
N ASN A 11 2.92 -10.20 8.09
CA ASN A 11 3.48 -11.46 8.54
C ASN A 11 2.76 -12.62 7.82
N ASP A 12 3.23 -13.85 8.02
CA ASP A 12 2.68 -15.04 7.34
C ASP A 12 1.17 -15.22 7.59
N ALA A 13 0.66 -14.79 8.75
CA ALA A 13 -0.75 -14.90 9.09
C ALA A 13 -1.63 -13.82 8.42
N THR A 14 -1.04 -12.69 7.98
CA THR A 14 -1.76 -11.57 7.39
C THR A 14 -1.44 -11.32 5.91
N ALA A 15 -0.48 -12.04 5.34
CA ALA A 15 -0.06 -11.92 3.94
C ALA A 15 -1.23 -12.09 2.95
N ALA A 16 -2.07 -13.11 3.14
CA ALA A 16 -3.24 -13.32 2.28
C ALA A 16 -4.21 -12.13 2.30
N LYS A 17 -4.45 -11.55 3.49
CA LYS A 17 -5.32 -10.37 3.64
C LYS A 17 -4.69 -9.13 2.99
N LEU A 18 -3.37 -8.97 3.08
CA LEU A 18 -2.66 -7.91 2.38
C LEU A 18 -2.85 -8.04 0.87
N TYR A 19 -2.71 -9.25 0.33
CA TYR A 19 -2.86 -9.51 -1.10
C TYR A 19 -4.29 -9.29 -1.61
N GLU A 20 -5.30 -9.64 -0.83
CA GLU A 20 -6.69 -9.28 -1.11
C GLU A 20 -6.91 -7.76 -1.10
N LEU A 21 -6.31 -7.05 -0.13
CA LEU A 21 -6.37 -5.59 -0.07
C LEU A 21 -5.73 -4.95 -1.30
N VAL A 22 -4.56 -5.42 -1.73
CA VAL A 22 -3.88 -4.94 -2.94
C VAL A 22 -4.76 -5.10 -4.18
N LYS A 23 -5.40 -6.26 -4.31
CA LYS A 23 -6.34 -6.49 -5.40
C LYS A 23 -7.51 -5.52 -5.33
N HIS A 24 -8.10 -5.34 -4.15
CA HIS A 24 -9.22 -4.42 -3.95
C HIS A 24 -8.85 -2.97 -4.29
N ILE A 25 -7.67 -2.49 -3.89
CA ILE A 25 -7.18 -1.15 -4.23
C ILE A 25 -7.11 -0.98 -5.75
N ASN A 26 -6.49 -1.93 -6.46
CA ASN A 26 -6.37 -1.86 -7.92
C ASN A 26 -7.70 -1.97 -8.67
N ASP A 27 -8.66 -2.74 -8.14
CA ASP A 27 -9.96 -2.97 -8.78
C ASP A 27 -10.94 -1.82 -8.52
N ALA A 28 -10.86 -1.18 -7.34
CA ALA A 28 -11.83 -0.19 -6.89
C ALA A 28 -11.37 1.27 -7.06
N THR A 29 -10.07 1.50 -7.26
CA THR A 29 -9.49 2.84 -7.31
C THR A 29 -8.54 3.00 -8.50
N SER A 30 -8.13 4.24 -8.80
CA SER A 30 -7.05 4.51 -9.76
C SER A 30 -5.65 4.32 -9.16
N ILE A 31 -5.54 4.04 -7.87
CA ILE A 31 -4.28 3.83 -7.17
C ILE A 31 -3.67 2.49 -7.62
N ARG A 32 -2.36 2.49 -7.88
CA ARG A 32 -1.64 1.26 -8.25
C ARG A 32 -0.96 0.67 -7.03
N ALA A 33 -1.19 -0.61 -6.80
CA ALA A 33 -0.55 -1.36 -5.73
C ALA A 33 0.01 -2.68 -6.27
N TYR A 34 1.19 -3.09 -5.80
CA TYR A 34 1.86 -4.30 -6.27
C TYR A 34 2.37 -5.12 -5.10
N GLN A 35 2.11 -6.41 -5.15
CA GLN A 35 2.67 -7.37 -4.20
C GLN A 35 4.17 -7.52 -4.48
N SER A 36 4.96 -7.61 -3.42
CA SER A 36 6.39 -7.88 -3.47
C SER A 36 6.66 -9.28 -2.90
N VAL A 37 7.91 -9.74 -3.04
CA VAL A 37 8.42 -10.88 -2.28
C VAL A 37 8.43 -10.53 -0.77
N ASP A 38 8.48 -11.55 0.09
CA ASP A 38 8.60 -11.39 1.56
C ASP A 38 7.37 -10.79 2.28
N ASN A 39 6.16 -11.10 1.80
CA ASN A 39 4.89 -10.62 2.39
C ASN A 39 4.79 -9.08 2.43
N GLU A 40 5.43 -8.40 1.48
CA GLU A 40 5.36 -6.95 1.34
C GLU A 40 4.47 -6.52 0.16
N CYS A 41 4.04 -5.27 0.18
CA CYS A 41 3.37 -4.59 -0.92
C CYS A 41 3.87 -3.15 -1.05
N VAL A 42 3.93 -2.64 -2.27
CA VAL A 42 4.17 -1.22 -2.56
C VAL A 42 2.93 -0.59 -3.18
N VAL A 43 2.48 0.54 -2.62
CA VAL A 43 1.35 1.33 -3.11
C VAL A 43 1.86 2.67 -3.64
N PHE A 44 1.34 3.07 -4.80
CA PHE A 44 1.70 4.28 -5.54
C PHE A 44 0.51 5.25 -5.56
N PRO A 45 0.35 6.09 -4.53
CA PRO A 45 -0.66 7.15 -4.53
C PRO A 45 -0.33 8.20 -5.60
N ASN A 46 -1.35 8.79 -6.22
CA ASN A 46 -1.15 9.81 -7.25
C ASN A 46 -1.01 11.22 -6.66
N ASP A 47 -1.60 11.45 -5.48
CA ASP A 47 -1.62 12.71 -4.76
C ASP A 47 -1.73 12.49 -3.23
N GLU A 48 -1.83 13.59 -2.47
CA GLU A 48 -1.91 13.59 -1.00
C GLU A 48 -3.23 12.99 -0.47
N ASP A 49 -4.33 13.07 -1.24
CA ASP A 49 -5.62 12.52 -0.85
C ASP A 49 -5.58 10.98 -0.99
N ASP A 50 -5.05 10.48 -2.11
CA ASP A 50 -4.77 9.05 -2.33
C ASP A 50 -3.88 8.50 -1.20
N LYS A 51 -2.82 9.22 -0.84
CA LYS A 51 -1.90 8.84 0.23
C LYS A 51 -2.64 8.75 1.58
N SER A 52 -3.35 9.80 1.95
CA SER A 52 -4.09 9.86 3.23
C SER A 52 -5.17 8.77 3.32
N PHE A 53 -5.83 8.47 2.20
CA PHE A 53 -6.78 7.37 2.09
C PHE A 53 -6.12 6.01 2.35
N VAL A 54 -5.00 5.72 1.70
CA VAL A 54 -4.28 4.44 1.87
C VAL A 54 -3.73 4.30 3.29
N GLU A 55 -3.14 5.34 3.87
CA GLU A 55 -2.62 5.30 5.25
C GLU A 55 -3.73 5.00 6.27
N SER A 56 -4.89 5.65 6.12
CA SER A 56 -6.07 5.38 6.96
C SER A 56 -6.55 3.94 6.80
N LEU A 57 -6.66 3.48 5.55
CA LEU A 57 -7.12 2.14 5.20
C LEU A 57 -6.23 1.03 5.76
N LEU A 58 -4.91 1.25 5.77
CA LEU A 58 -3.92 0.32 6.32
C LEU A 58 -3.95 0.30 7.85
N THR A 59 -4.08 1.48 8.47
CA THR A 59 -4.18 1.63 9.93
C THR A 59 -5.43 0.93 10.46
N GLU A 60 -6.58 1.13 9.80
CA GLU A 60 -7.84 0.47 10.16
C GLU A 60 -7.77 -1.07 10.06
N ARG A 61 -6.98 -1.58 9.11
CA ARG A 61 -6.76 -3.02 8.94
C ARG A 61 -5.60 -3.58 9.76
N GLY A 62 -4.91 -2.74 10.53
CA GLY A 62 -3.82 -3.14 11.43
C GLY A 62 -2.55 -3.58 10.70
N PHE A 63 -2.27 -3.03 9.52
CA PHE A 63 -1.02 -3.27 8.81
C PHE A 63 0.05 -2.27 9.22
N GLU A 64 1.28 -2.74 9.39
CA GLU A 64 2.45 -1.86 9.52
C GLU A 64 2.92 -1.41 8.15
N PHE A 65 3.22 -0.11 8.01
CA PHE A 65 3.70 0.46 6.76
C PHE A 65 4.70 1.59 7.02
N ARG A 66 5.46 1.93 5.97
CA ARG A 66 6.37 3.08 5.92
C ARG A 66 6.21 3.83 4.61
N VAL A 67 6.49 5.13 4.63
CA VAL A 67 6.48 5.99 3.44
C VAL A 67 7.91 6.22 3.00
N GLU A 68 8.18 6.04 1.71
CA GLU A 68 9.49 6.28 1.11
C GLU A 68 9.36 7.24 -0.09
N GLU A 69 10.40 8.03 -0.35
CA GLU A 69 10.50 8.79 -1.59
C GLU A 69 10.75 7.83 -2.76
N ALA A 70 9.93 7.91 -3.80
CA ALA A 70 10.18 7.21 -5.05
C ALA A 70 11.44 7.78 -5.70
N LEU A 71 12.34 6.90 -6.11
CA LEU A 71 13.48 7.26 -6.95
C LEU A 71 12.96 7.64 -8.35
N ASP A 72 13.48 8.74 -8.90
CA ASP A 72 13.16 9.26 -10.23
C ASP A 72 13.67 8.33 -11.36
#